data_AF-A0A7J4P2J4-F1
#
_entry.id   AF-A0A7J4P2J4-F1
#
_cell.length_a   1.000
_cell.length_b   1.000
_cell.length_c   1.000
_cell.angle_alpha   90.00
_cell.angle_beta   90.00
_cell.angle_gamma   90.00
#
_symmetry.space_group_name_H-M   'P 1'
#
loop_
_entity.id
_entity.type
_entity.pdbx_description
1 polymer ?
#
loop_
_entity_poly.entity_id
_entity_poly.type
_entity_poly.pdbx_seq_one_letter_code
_entity_poly.pdbx_strand_id
1 'polypeptide(L)' 'MNILGHIEEIRAEFPALAYTKYLNSAAHGPALARVQERVADWWKFYTYENTAMKAPDAKGEAAKALGVDKDVITWVNRVS' A
#
# COMPACT_ATOMS: atom_id res chain seq x y z
N MET A 1 -8.21 9.44 -15.40
CA MET A 1 -7.21 10.35 -14.81
C MET A 1 -6.03 10.43 -15.77
N ASN A 2 -5.66 11.63 -16.24
CA ASN A 2 -4.52 11.82 -17.15
C ASN A 2 -3.23 11.88 -16.32
N ILE A 3 -2.51 10.76 -16.24
CA ILE A 3 -1.28 10.64 -15.43
C ILE A 3 -0.24 11.70 -15.81
N LEU A 4 -0.13 12.04 -17.09
CA LEU A 4 0.86 13.02 -17.57
C LEU A 4 0.58 14.43 -17.06
N GLY A 5 -0.69 14.78 -16.82
CA GLY A 5 -1.07 16.09 -16.30
C GLY A 5 -0.84 16.26 -14.80
N HIS A 6 -0.63 15.16 -14.06
CA HIS A 6 -0.57 15.15 -12.59
C HIS A 6 0.68 14.45 -12.06
N ILE A 7 1.71 14.27 -12.89
CA ILE A 7 2.87 13.46 -12.53
C ILE A 7 3.61 13.99 -11.30
N GLU A 8 3.71 15.32 -11.14
CA GLU A 8 4.37 15.93 -9.98
C GLU A 8 3.56 15.75 -8.69
N GLU A 9 2.23 15.82 -8.77
CA GLU A 9 1.35 15.53 -7.62
C GLU A 9 1.49 14.07 -7.19
N ILE A 10 1.49 13.14 -8.16
CA ILE A 10 1.69 11.71 -7.90
C ILE A 10 3.07 11.46 -7.28
N ARG A 11 4.13 12.12 -7.78
CA ARG A 11 5.49 11.99 -7.25
C ARG A 11 5.59 12.49 -5.80
N ALA A 12 4.89 13.56 -5.46
CA ALA A 12 4.85 14.11 -4.12
C ALA A 12 4.27 13.13 -3.08
N GLU A 13 3.45 12.15 -3.51
CA GLU A 13 2.92 11.11 -2.63
C GLU A 13 3.96 10.06 -2.19
N PHE A 14 5.18 10.07 -2.76
CA PHE A 14 6.25 9.13 -2.42
C PHE A 14 7.41 9.85 -1.73
N PRO A 15 7.47 9.89 -0.38
CA PRO A 15 8.48 10.66 0.35
C PRO A 15 9.92 10.34 -0.04
N ALA A 16 10.21 9.08 -0.37
CA ALA A 16 11.54 8.63 -0.78
C ALA A 16 12.06 9.32 -2.05
N LEU A 17 11.16 9.74 -2.95
CA LEU A 17 11.53 10.38 -4.21
C LEU A 17 12.00 11.83 -4.04
N ALA A 18 11.76 12.45 -2.88
CA ALA A 18 12.19 13.83 -2.59
C ALA A 18 13.72 13.95 -2.42
N TYR A 19 14.38 12.87 -2.00
CA TYR A 19 15.81 12.86 -1.69
C TYR A 19 16.60 11.76 -2.40
N THR A 20 15.92 10.79 -3.04
CA THR A 20 16.59 9.66 -3.71
C THR A 20 16.12 9.49 -5.15
N LYS A 21 17.08 9.35 -6.07
CA LYS A 21 16.80 8.82 -7.42
C LYS A 21 16.52 7.32 -7.32
N TYR A 22 15.25 6.95 -7.36
CA TYR A 22 14.80 5.57 -7.20
C TYR A 22 14.79 4.82 -8.55
N LEU A 23 15.83 4.03 -8.81
CA LEU A 23 16.00 3.26 -10.06
C LEU A 23 15.73 1.75 -9.89
N ASN A 24 15.17 1.33 -8.75
CA ASN A 24 14.97 -0.08 -8.41
C ASN A 24 13.48 -0.49 -8.29
N SER A 25 12.57 0.26 -8.93
CA SER A 25 11.12 0.06 -8.81
C SER A 25 10.65 -1.34 -9.26
N ALA A 26 11.43 -2.01 -10.11
CA ALA A 26 11.13 -3.37 -10.55
C ALA A 26 11.35 -4.43 -9.45
N ALA A 27 12.27 -4.20 -8.51
CA ALA A 27 12.50 -5.10 -7.39
C ALA A 27 11.59 -4.78 -6.20
N HIS A 28 11.46 -3.49 -5.87
CA HIS A 28 10.55 -2.99 -4.83
C HIS A 28 10.15 -1.57 -5.17
N GLY A 29 8.87 -1.21 -5.04
CA GLY A 29 8.41 0.16 -5.27
C GLY A 29 8.57 1.05 -4.03
N PRO A 30 8.75 2.38 -4.17
CA PRO A 30 8.66 3.29 -3.04
C PRO A 30 7.24 3.27 -2.45
N ALA A 31 7.14 3.40 -1.13
CA ALA A 31 5.85 3.42 -0.45
C ALA A 31 5.17 4.79 -0.55
N LEU A 32 3.84 4.77 -0.70
CA LEU A 32 2.99 5.96 -0.66
C LEU A 32 2.84 6.47 0.78
N ALA A 33 2.94 7.79 0.98
CA ALA A 33 2.81 8.44 2.29
C ALA A 33 1.51 8.05 2.99
N ARG A 34 0.36 8.22 2.30
CA ARG A 34 -0.95 7.86 2.85
C ARG A 34 -1.06 6.40 3.27
N VAL A 35 -0.38 5.48 2.58
CA VAL A 35 -0.43 4.05 2.94
C VAL A 35 0.37 3.82 4.21
N GLN A 36 1.56 4.41 4.32
CA GLN A 36 2.38 4.34 5.54
C GLN A 36 1.65 4.89 6.76
N GLU A 37 1.02 6.07 6.62
CA GLU A 37 0.24 6.71 7.67
C GLU A 37 -0.91 5.81 8.14
N ARG A 38 -1.73 5.30 7.20
CA ARG A 38 -2.87 4.44 7.55
C ARG A 38 -2.47 3.13 8.19
N VAL A 39 -1.35 2.54 7.77
CA VAL A 39 -0.80 1.33 8.41
C VAL A 39 -0.34 1.64 9.84
N ALA A 40 0.36 2.77 10.04
CA ALA A 40 0.79 3.19 11.38
C ALA A 40 -0.40 3.48 12.30
N ASP A 41 -1.43 4.18 11.80
CA ASP A 41 -2.66 4.47 12.54
C ASP A 41 -3.38 3.18 12.95
N TRP A 42 -3.52 2.23 12.03
CA TRP A 42 -4.15 0.95 12.32
C TRP A 42 -3.41 0.18 13.41
N TRP A 43 -2.07 0.12 13.33
CA TRP A 43 -1.28 -0.56 14.36
C TRP A 43 -1.35 0.12 15.71
N LYS A 44 -1.35 1.46 15.76
CA LYS A 44 -1.52 2.21 17.01
C LYS A 44 -2.88 1.90 17.63
N PHE A 45 -3.95 1.99 16.86
CA PHE A 45 -5.31 1.70 17.32
C PHE A 45 -5.44 0.25 17.80
N TYR A 46 -4.98 -0.71 17.00
CA TYR A 46 -5.01 -2.13 17.35
C TYR A 46 -4.25 -2.42 18.64
N THR A 47 -3.06 -1.84 18.81
CA THR A 47 -2.17 -2.14 19.93
C THR A 47 -2.62 -1.48 21.23
N TYR A 48 -3.09 -0.23 21.17
CA TYR A 48 -3.33 0.59 22.36
C TYR A 48 -4.81 0.80 22.69
N GLU A 49 -5.73 0.64 21.73
CA GLU A 49 -7.15 0.93 21.93
C GLU A 49 -8.03 -0.32 21.84
N ASN A 50 -7.85 -1.14 20.80
CA ASN A 50 -8.69 -2.32 20.59
C ASN A 50 -7.99 -3.45 19.83
N THR A 51 -7.46 -4.42 20.59
CA THR A 51 -6.81 -5.62 20.07
C THR A 51 -7.77 -6.65 19.47
N ALA A 52 -9.09 -6.47 19.66
CA ALA A 52 -10.13 -7.28 19.02
C ALA A 52 -10.58 -6.69 17.67
N MET A 53 -10.05 -5.52 17.28
CA MET A 53 -10.36 -4.92 15.99
C MET A 53 -9.92 -5.84 14.84
N LYS A 54 -10.81 -6.02 13.87
CA LYS A 54 -10.50 -6.83 12.69
C LYS A 54 -9.57 -6.06 11.74
N ALA A 55 -8.68 -6.79 11.09
CA ALA A 55 -7.86 -6.25 10.01
C ALA A 55 -8.76 -5.80 8.84
N PRO A 56 -8.34 -4.79 8.05
CA PRO A 56 -9.05 -4.38 6.84
C PRO A 56 -9.18 -5.51 5.83
N ASP A 57 -10.22 -5.47 4.97
CA ASP A 57 -10.43 -6.47 3.93
C ASP A 57 -9.51 -6.29 2.71
N ALA A 58 -8.20 -6.48 2.93
CA ALA A 58 -7.20 -6.38 1.87
C ALA A 58 -7.44 -7.38 0.73
N LYS A 59 -7.98 -8.56 1.05
CA LYS A 59 -8.24 -9.63 0.07
C LYS A 59 -9.40 -9.26 -0.86
N GLY A 60 -10.44 -8.62 -0.32
CA GLY A 60 -11.55 -8.07 -1.12
C GLY A 60 -11.13 -6.95 -2.05
N GLU A 61 -10.27 -6.03 -1.59
CA GLU A 61 -9.77 -4.95 -2.44
C GLU A 61 -8.84 -5.45 -3.56
N ALA A 62 -8.00 -6.45 -3.27
CA ALA A 62 -7.18 -7.09 -4.31
C ALA A 62 -8.03 -7.82 -5.37
N ALA A 63 -9.11 -8.49 -4.96
CA ALA A 63 -10.06 -9.13 -5.85
C ALA A 63 -10.69 -8.14 -6.82
N LYS A 64 -11.13 -6.98 -6.32
CA LYS A 64 -11.66 -5.88 -7.15
C LYS A 64 -10.62 -5.36 -8.14
N ALA A 65 -9.39 -5.12 -7.68
CA ALA A 65 -8.31 -4.57 -8.51
C ALA A 65 -7.88 -5.52 -9.65
N LEU A 66 -7.91 -6.83 -9.39
CA LEU A 66 -7.53 -7.86 -10.35
C LEU A 66 -8.71 -8.38 -11.20
N GLY A 67 -9.95 -8.04 -10.84
CA GLY A 67 -11.15 -8.51 -11.53
C GLY A 67 -11.40 -10.01 -11.36
N VAL A 68 -11.09 -10.57 -10.18
CA VAL A 68 -11.23 -12.00 -9.87
C VAL A 68 -12.04 -12.21 -8.61
N ASP A 69 -12.52 -13.43 -8.39
CA ASP A 69 -13.18 -13.80 -7.14
C ASP A 69 -12.21 -13.78 -5.96
N LYS A 70 -12.73 -13.44 -4.78
CA LYS A 70 -11.91 -13.39 -3.56
C LYS A 70 -11.27 -14.75 -3.26
N ASP A 71 -11.99 -15.84 -3.46
CA ASP A 71 -11.55 -17.18 -3.08
C ASP A 71 -10.37 -17.71 -3.91
N VAL A 72 -10.11 -17.13 -5.08
CA VAL A 72 -8.94 -17.51 -5.90
C VAL A 72 -7.64 -16.79 -5.51
N ILE A 73 -7.72 -15.81 -4.60
CA ILE A 73 -6.54 -15.10 -4.09
C ILE A 73 -5.98 -15.82 -2.87
N THR A 74 -4.67 -16.05 -2.85
CA THR A 74 -3.93 -16.55 -1.68
C THR A 74 -2.74 -15.65 -1.38
N TRP A 75 -2.63 -15.20 -0.15
CA TRP A 75 -1.48 -14.43 0.31
C TRP A 75 -0.29 -15.36 0.53
N VAL A 76 0.83 -15.01 -0.07
CA VAL A 76 2.10 -15.70 0.14
C VAL A 76 3.14 -14.67 0.56
N ASN A 77 3.97 -15.03 1.52
CA ASN A 77 5.22 -14.33 1.78
C ASN A 77 6.33 -15.07 1.04
N ARG A 78 7.27 -14.32 0.43
CA ARG A 78 8.56 -14.90 0.10
C ARG A 78 9.41 -14.72 1.37
N VAL A 79 9.73 -15.82 2.04
CA VAL A 79 10.81 -15.83 3.03
C VAL A 79 12.10 -15.84 2.21
N SER A 80 12.76 -14.69 2.09
CA SER A 80 14.07 -14.55 1.44
C SER A 80 15.04 -13.90 2.40
#